data_AF-A0A970LWY7-F1
#
_entry.id   AF-A0A970LWY7-F1
#
_cell.length_a   1.000
_cell.length_b   1.000
_cell.length_c   1.000
_cell.angle_alpha   90.00
_cell.angle_beta   90.00
_cell.angle_gamma   90.00
#
_symmetry.space_group_name_H-M   'P 1'
#
loop_
_entity.id
_entity.type
_entity.pdbx_description
1 polymer ?
#
loop_
_entity_poly.entity_id
_entity_poly.type
_entity_poly.pdbx_seq_one_letter_code
_entity_poly.pdbx_strand_id
1 'polypeptide(L)' 'METLQEMILEMLESFTQEDLERLMGVDQSSISKIKNNKLKSVGFQKADAIKAFYFNWKQQKTSAG' A
#
# COMPACT_ATOMS: atom_id res chain seq x y z
N MET A 1 -8.36 -4.90 -12.01
CA MET A 1 -7.59 -5.19 -10.77
C MET A 1 -6.66 -4.02 -10.57
N GLU A 2 -6.74 -3.35 -9.42
CA GLU A 2 -5.78 -2.31 -9.06
C GLU A 2 -4.39 -2.94 -8.85
N THR A 3 -3.36 -2.31 -9.40
CA THR A 3 -1.97 -2.69 -9.21
C THR A 3 -1.49 -2.27 -7.82
N LEU A 4 -0.43 -2.91 -7.33
CA LEU A 4 0.19 -2.50 -6.05
C LEU A 4 0.63 -1.04 -6.08
N GLN A 5 1.03 -0.52 -7.24
CA GLN A 5 1.40 0.88 -7.39
C GLN A 5 0.20 1.79 -7.19
N GLU A 6 -0.93 1.51 -7.84
CA GLU A 6 -2.17 2.30 -7.69
C GLU A 6 -2.67 2.27 -6.24
N MET A 7 -2.65 1.09 -5.60
CA MET A 7 -3.02 0.96 -4.18
C MET A 7 -2.14 1.83 -3.27
N ILE A 8 -0.82 1.79 -3.46
CA ILE A 8 0.12 2.62 -2.68
C ILE A 8 -0.11 4.10 -2.94
N LEU A 9 -0.32 4.51 -4.19
CA LEU A 9 -0.56 5.92 -4.55
C LEU A 9 -1.83 6.45 -3.89
N GLU A 10 -2.92 5.69 -3.92
CA GLU A 10 -4.18 6.10 -3.29
C GLU A 10 -4.05 6.17 -1.76
N MET A 11 -3.38 5.20 -1.13
CA MET A 11 -3.15 5.25 0.32
C MET A 11 -2.27 6.43 0.73
N LEU A 12 -1.31 6.84 -0.11
CA LEU A 12 -0.45 7.99 0.14
C LEU A 12 -1.20 9.34 0.09
N GLU A 13 -2.46 9.38 -0.36
CA GLU A 13 -3.33 10.56 -0.23
C GLU A 13 -3.85 10.72 1.21
N SER A 14 -3.92 9.64 1.99
CA SER A 14 -4.47 9.61 3.35
C SER A 14 -3.44 9.30 4.45
N PHE A 15 -2.32 8.69 4.08
CA PHE A 15 -1.28 8.24 5.01
C PHE A 15 0.09 8.68 4.55
N THR A 16 1.00 8.97 5.49
CA THR A 16 2.41 9.19 5.16
C THR A 16 3.12 7.85 4.88
N GLN A 17 4.31 7.90 4.27
CA GLN A 17 5.11 6.67 4.09
C GLN A 17 5.51 6.04 5.43
N GLU A 18 5.65 6.83 6.49
CA GLU A 18 5.96 6.34 7.84
C GLU A 18 4.76 5.64 8.47
N ASP A 19 3.55 6.18 8.27
CA ASP A 19 2.32 5.52 8.72
C ASP A 19 2.16 4.17 8.02
N LEU A 20 2.35 4.15 6.70
CA LEU A 20 2.26 2.94 5.88
C LEU A 20 3.29 1.87 6.26
N GLU A 21 4.51 2.28 6.62
CA GLU A 21 5.52 1.37 7.17
C GLU A 21 5.06 0.73 8.48
N ARG A 22 4.52 1.53 9.41
CA ARG A 22 4.02 1.06 10.70
C ARG A 22 2.78 0.16 10.56
N LEU A 23 1.88 0.49 9.64
CA LEU A 23 0.60 -0.19 9.47
C LEU A 23 0.72 -1.52 8.71
N MET A 24 1.59 -1.58 7.70
CA MET A 24 1.75 -2.77 6.84
C MET A 24 3.02 -3.57 7.16
N GLY A 25 3.96 -3.02 7.93
CA GLY A 25 5.28 -3.62 8.13
C GLY A 25 6.14 -3.63 6.85
N VAL A 26 5.84 -2.75 5.90
CA VAL A 26 6.57 -2.63 4.63
C VAL A 26 7.47 -1.41 4.69
N ASP A 27 8.79 -1.61 4.60
CA ASP A 27 9.77 -0.54 4.69
C ASP A 27 9.55 0.60 3.67
N GLN A 28 9.87 1.83 4.06
CA GLN A 28 9.72 3.01 3.19
C GLN A 28 10.49 2.89 1.87
N SER A 29 11.62 2.18 1.85
CA SER A 29 12.37 1.96 0.62
C SER A 29 11.55 1.16 -0.39
N SER A 30 10.85 0.12 0.06
CA SER A 30 9.97 -0.70 -0.74
C SER A 30 8.74 0.10 -1.20
N ILE A 31 8.10 0.85 -0.31
CA ILE A 31 6.98 1.75 -0.67
C ILE A 31 7.41 2.73 -1.76
N SER A 32 8.55 3.40 -1.58
CA SER A 32 9.11 4.35 -2.55
C SER A 32 9.43 3.69 -3.90
N LYS A 33 10.00 2.49 -3.90
CA LYS A 33 10.28 1.74 -5.14
C LYS A 33 9.00 1.30 -5.85
N ILE A 34 7.97 0.87 -5.12
CA ILE A 34 6.66 0.49 -5.68
C ILE A 34 5.97 1.72 -6.26
N LYS A 35 5.94 2.83 -5.51
CA LYS A 35 5.37 4.12 -5.96
C LYS A 35 5.96 4.57 -7.29
N ASN A 36 7.28 4.43 -7.44
CA ASN A 36 8.03 4.84 -8.63
C ASN A 36 8.09 3.74 -9.72
N ASN A 37 7.38 2.62 -9.56
CA ASN A 37 7.42 1.46 -10.46
C ASN A 37 8.85 0.92 -10.72
N LYS A 38 9.74 1.06 -9.73
CA LYS A 38 11.15 0.62 -9.79
C LYS A 38 11.38 -0.76 -9.19
N LEU A 39 10.36 -1.39 -8.61
CA LEU A 39 10.49 -2.71 -8.00
C LEU A 39 10.15 -3.80 -9.02
N LYS A 40 11.17 -4.50 -9.53
CA LYS A 40 11.00 -5.60 -10.50
C LYS A 40 10.21 -6.79 -9.95
N SER A 41 10.26 -6.99 -8.63
CA SER A 41 9.54 -8.04 -7.92
C SER A 41 9.27 -7.59 -6.49
N VAL A 42 7.99 -7.63 -6.08
CA VAL A 42 7.57 -7.45 -4.68
C VAL A 42 7.47 -8.84 -4.08
N GLY A 43 8.18 -9.10 -2.98
CA GLY A 43 8.05 -10.37 -2.26
C GLY A 43 6.59 -10.62 -1.86
N PHE A 44 6.14 -11.87 -1.96
CA PHE A 44 4.73 -12.25 -1.74
C PHE A 44 4.16 -11.68 -0.44
N GLN A 45 4.90 -11.77 0.67
CA GLN A 45 4.49 -11.23 1.97
C GLN A 45 4.22 -9.72 1.95
N LYS A 46 5.06 -8.93 1.26
CA LYS A 46 4.87 -7.48 1.15
C LYS A 46 3.67 -7.14 0.27
N ALA A 47 3.51 -7.87 -0.84
CA ALA A 47 2.37 -7.70 -1.72
C ALA A 47 1.05 -8.04 -1.02
N ASP A 48 1.04 -9.10 -0.20
CA ASP A 48 -0.12 -9.51 0.58
C ASP A 48 -0.46 -8.48 1.67
N ALA A 49 0.54 -8.00 2.41
CA ALA A 49 0.36 -6.95 3.42
C ALA A 49 -0.24 -5.65 2.83
N ILE A 50 0.28 -5.20 1.69
CA ILE A 50 -0.24 -4.02 0.99
C ILE A 50 -1.70 -4.22 0.60
N LYS A 51 -2.03 -5.36 -0.01
CA LYS A 51 -3.39 -5.67 -0.43
C LYS A 51 -4.34 -5.76 0.75
N ALA A 52 -3.95 -6.50 1.80
CA ALA A 52 -4.78 -6.71 2.99
C ALA A 52 -5.14 -5.38 3.65
N PHE A 53 -4.14 -4.50 3.86
CA PHE A 53 -4.38 -3.18 4.42
C PHE A 53 -5.23 -2.30 3.49
N TYR A 54 -4.90 -2.25 2.20
CA TYR A 54 -5.64 -1.47 1.21
C TYR A 54 -7.13 -1.84 1.16
N PHE A 55 -7.45 -3.13 1.06
CA PHE A 55 -8.85 -3.57 1.02
C PHE A 55 -9.59 -3.33 2.33
N ASN A 56 -8.92 -3.51 3.47
CA ASN A 56 -9.50 -3.20 4.77
C ASN A 56 -9.83 -1.70 4.90
N TRP A 57 -8.88 -0.83 4.56
CA TRP A 57 -9.06 0.62 4.59
C TRP A 57 -10.14 1.08 3.60
N LYS A 58 -10.11 0.58 2.36
CA LYS A 58 -11.08 0.93 1.32
C LYS A 58 -12.50 0.51 1.70
N GLN A 59 -12.67 -0.67 2.30
CA GLN A 59 -13.96 -1.10 2.83
C GLN A 59 -14.48 -0.14 3.91
N GLN A 60 -13.64 0.24 4.88
CA GLN A 60 -14.02 1.21 5.91
C GLN A 60 -14.42 2.57 5.31
N LYS A 61 -13.70 3.04 4.29
CA LYS A 61 -14.02 4.28 3.55
C LYS A 61 -15.38 4.20 2.85
N THR A 62 -15.74 3.04 2.30
CA THR A 62 -17.04 2.83 1.61
C THR A 62 -18.21 2.58 2.55
N SER A 63 -17.99 2.03 3.75
CA SER A 63 -19.06 1.76 4.72
C SER A 63 -19.53 3.00 5.49
N ALA A 64 -18.83 4.12 5.36
CA ALA A 64 -19.19 5.41 5.97
C ALA A 64 -20.08 6.30 5.07
N GLY A 65 -20.63 5.75 3.98
CA GLY A 65 -21.52 6.43 3.03
C GLY A 65 -22.97 5.98 3.13
#